data_AF-A0A078HEX1-F1
#
_entry.id   AF-A0A078HEX1-F1
#
_cell.length_a   1.000
_cell.length_b   1.000
_cell.length_c   1.000
_cell.angle_alpha   90.00
_cell.angle_beta   90.00
_cell.angle_gamma   90.00
#
_symmetry.space_group_name_H-M   'P 1'
#
loop_
_entity.id
_entity.type
_entity.pdbx_description
1 polymer ?
#
loop_
_entity_poly.entity_id
_entity_poly.type
_entity_poly.pdbx_seq_one_letter_code
_entity_poly.pdbx_strand_id
1 'polypeptide(L)'
;MNHQNENMIKEDTTDENGLNTMSDQENTKKGLGEKWPEPTVRVQSLAESNLATVPDRYIKPPSERPDQTIIINHQPKTAAINIPVVDLNSLFSGNKEERERMSEACREFGFFQVINHGVRPELMEAAREAWRSFFNFPVEAKEVYSNSPSTYEGYGSRLGVEKGAILDWNDYYFLHYLPLVLKDLNKWPSIPSNIRYSLRFLI
;
A
#
# COMPACT_ATOMS: atom_id res chain seq x y z
N MET A 1 -50.40 -4.99 -38.64
CA MET A 1 -51.72 -5.24 -38.03
C MET A 1 -51.83 -6.75 -37.82
N ASN A 2 -52.05 -7.13 -36.57
CA ASN A 2 -52.42 -8.45 -36.06
C ASN A 2 -51.42 -9.63 -36.07
N HIS A 3 -51.03 -9.94 -34.83
CA HIS A 3 -51.19 -11.23 -34.15
C HIS A 3 -49.98 -12.14 -34.00
N GLN A 4 -49.53 -12.15 -32.74
CA GLN A 4 -48.85 -13.20 -32.00
C GLN A 4 -49.48 -14.57 -32.24
N ASN A 5 -48.65 -15.60 -32.39
CA ASN A 5 -48.41 -16.63 -31.37
C ASN A 5 -47.63 -17.77 -32.00
N GLU A 6 -46.58 -18.23 -31.33
CA GLU A 6 -46.42 -19.66 -31.05
C GLU A 6 -45.37 -19.83 -29.94
N ASN A 7 -45.88 -20.21 -28.77
CA ASN A 7 -45.09 -20.81 -27.69
C ASN A 7 -44.67 -22.22 -28.14
N MET A 8 -43.41 -22.59 -27.90
CA MET A 8 -43.09 -23.98 -27.60
C MET A 8 -41.95 -24.06 -26.59
N ILE A 9 -42.33 -24.38 -25.36
CA ILE A 9 -41.46 -24.77 -24.24
C ILE A 9 -40.93 -26.16 -24.53
N LYS A 10 -39.60 -26.35 -24.53
CA LYS A 10 -38.85 -27.57 -24.17
C LYS A 10 -37.41 -27.13 -23.88
N GLU A 11 -36.64 -27.59 -22.91
CA GLU A 11 -36.79 -28.46 -21.75
C GLU A 11 -35.50 -28.17 -20.96
N ASP A 12 -35.61 -27.99 -19.64
CA ASP A 12 -34.46 -27.77 -18.76
C ASP A 12 -33.70 -29.09 -18.62
N THR A 13 -32.49 -29.15 -19.18
CA THR A 13 -31.57 -30.29 -19.03
C THR A 13 -30.26 -29.76 -18.46
N THR A 14 -30.16 -29.84 -17.14
CA THR A 14 -28.91 -29.67 -16.40
C THR A 14 -28.04 -30.90 -16.62
N ASP A 15 -26.96 -30.72 -17.37
CA ASP A 15 -25.84 -31.66 -17.40
C ASP A 15 -24.63 -31.06 -16.66
N GLU A 16 -24.11 -31.88 -15.76
CA GLU A 16 -23.01 -31.63 -14.84
C GLU A 16 -21.69 -31.59 -15.62
N ASN A 17 -21.23 -30.39 -15.98
CA ASN A 17 -19.83 -29.98 -16.14
C ASN A 17 -19.79 -28.54 -16.65
N GLY A 18 -19.95 -27.59 -15.73
CA GLY A 18 -19.92 -26.15 -16.02
C GLY A 18 -18.51 -25.65 -16.35
N LEU A 19 -18.02 -25.95 -17.55
CA LEU A 19 -16.90 -25.25 -18.17
C LEU A 19 -17.45 -24.38 -19.30
N ASN A 20 -17.83 -23.15 -18.97
CA ASN A 20 -18.28 -22.18 -19.95
C ASN A 20 -17.06 -21.58 -20.66
N THR A 21 -16.70 -22.12 -21.82
CA THR A 21 -15.70 -21.56 -22.73
C THR A 21 -16.32 -20.44 -23.58
N MET A 22 -16.65 -19.31 -22.95
CA MET A 22 -16.96 -18.04 -23.63
C MET A 22 -16.64 -16.86 -22.71
N SER A 23 -15.36 -16.49 -22.60
CA SER A 23 -14.97 -15.14 -22.16
C SER A 23 -13.52 -14.71 -22.48
N ASP A 24 -12.77 -15.48 -23.28
CA ASP A 24 -11.34 -15.18 -23.52
C ASP A 24 -11.08 -14.14 -24.63
N GLN A 25 -12.11 -13.46 -25.15
CA GLN A 25 -11.94 -12.43 -26.19
C GLN A 25 -12.30 -11.00 -25.77
N GLU A 26 -12.84 -10.78 -24.56
CA GLU A 26 -13.15 -9.42 -24.09
C GLU A 26 -12.09 -8.81 -23.15
N ASN A 27 -11.13 -9.61 -22.63
CA ASN A 27 -10.20 -9.10 -21.62
C ASN A 27 -8.85 -8.58 -22.16
N THR A 28 -8.67 -8.51 -23.49
CA THR A 28 -7.40 -8.07 -24.12
C THR A 28 -7.39 -6.60 -24.55
N LYS A 29 -8.39 -5.79 -24.16
CA LYS A 29 -8.49 -4.36 -24.56
C LYS A 29 -8.50 -3.34 -23.41
N LYS A 30 -8.15 -3.69 -22.18
CA LYS A 30 -8.16 -2.74 -21.04
C LYS A 30 -6.78 -2.16 -20.63
N GLY A 31 -5.75 -2.36 -21.44
CA GLY A 31 -4.36 -2.04 -21.06
C GLY A 31 -3.75 -0.76 -21.63
N LEU A 32 -4.42 -0.04 -22.53
CA LEU A 32 -3.79 1.06 -23.28
C LEU A 32 -4.57 2.37 -23.11
N GLY A 33 -4.15 3.20 -22.14
CA GLY A 33 -4.47 4.63 -22.16
C GLY A 33 -5.23 5.23 -20.97
N GLU A 34 -5.41 4.53 -19.85
CA GLU A 34 -6.01 5.15 -18.66
C GLU A 34 -5.06 6.22 -18.09
N LYS A 35 -5.43 7.49 -18.26
CA LYS A 35 -4.72 8.64 -17.68
C LYS A 35 -5.26 8.92 -16.29
N TRP A 36 -4.40 9.45 -15.42
CA TRP A 36 -4.85 9.96 -14.13
C TRP A 36 -5.97 11.00 -14.32
N PRO A 37 -6.97 11.03 -13.42
CA PRO A 37 -8.08 11.99 -13.49
C PRO A 37 -7.61 13.45 -13.33
N GLU A 38 -6.42 13.63 -12.75
CA GLU A 38 -5.73 14.90 -12.51
C GLU A 38 -4.22 14.67 -12.62
N PRO A 39 -3.41 15.71 -12.91
CA PRO A 39 -1.95 15.59 -12.93
C PRO A 39 -1.41 15.06 -11.59
N THR A 40 -0.55 14.06 -11.65
CA THR A 40 0.21 13.60 -10.49
C THR A 40 1.30 14.63 -10.18
N VAL A 41 1.33 15.09 -8.94
CA VAL A 41 2.35 16.02 -8.45
C VAL A 41 3.09 15.33 -7.32
N ARG A 42 4.42 15.28 -7.41
CA ARG A 42 5.26 14.66 -6.38
C ARG A 42 5.34 15.57 -5.16
N VAL A 43 5.03 15.01 -3.99
CA VAL A 43 5.04 15.75 -2.74
C VAL A 43 6.45 16.20 -2.39
N GLN A 44 7.47 15.38 -2.70
CA GLN A 44 8.86 15.81 -2.50
C GLN A 44 9.19 17.09 -3.29
N SER A 45 8.83 17.14 -4.58
CA SER A 45 9.05 18.34 -5.41
C SER A 45 8.26 19.55 -4.92
N LEU A 46 7.03 19.35 -4.41
CA LEU A 46 6.26 20.42 -3.77
C LEU A 46 6.94 20.94 -2.51
N ALA A 47 7.41 20.05 -1.64
CA ALA A 47 8.11 20.41 -0.40
C ALA A 47 9.40 21.19 -0.68
N GLU A 48 10.09 20.88 -1.79
CA GLU A 48 11.32 21.58 -2.23
C GLU A 48 11.04 22.91 -2.94
N SER A 49 9.79 23.20 -3.31
CA SER A 49 9.41 24.38 -4.13
C SER A 49 9.15 25.68 -3.36
N ASN A 50 9.62 25.80 -2.10
CA ASN A 50 9.47 26.98 -1.24
C ASN A 50 8.02 27.52 -1.14
N LEU A 51 7.02 26.62 -1.08
CA LEU A 51 5.62 27.01 -0.95
C LEU A 51 5.37 27.71 0.40
N ALA A 52 4.64 28.82 0.36
CA ALA A 52 4.24 29.54 1.58
C ALA A 52 3.18 28.77 2.38
N THR A 53 2.34 27.99 1.71
CA THR A 53 1.25 27.22 2.31
C THR A 53 1.10 25.85 1.67
N VAL A 54 0.61 24.88 2.43
CA VAL A 54 0.22 23.56 1.93
C VAL A 54 -1.00 23.72 1.00
N PRO A 55 -0.99 23.16 -0.23
CA PRO A 55 -2.14 23.20 -1.12
C PRO A 55 -3.37 22.49 -0.55
N ASP A 56 -4.56 23.02 -0.85
CA ASP A 56 -5.84 22.57 -0.26
C ASP A 56 -6.10 21.06 -0.37
N ARG A 57 -5.66 20.43 -1.46
CA ARG A 57 -5.85 18.98 -1.68
C ARG A 57 -5.14 18.10 -0.64
N TYR A 58 -4.17 18.64 0.11
CA TYR A 58 -3.45 17.92 1.16
C TYR A 58 -3.92 18.30 2.58
N ILE A 59 -4.88 19.22 2.68
CA ILE A 59 -5.43 19.64 3.96
C ILE A 59 -6.59 18.71 4.31
N LYS A 60 -6.42 17.88 5.35
CA LYS A 60 -7.48 17.00 5.84
C LYS A 60 -8.72 17.78 6.30
N PRO A 61 -9.93 17.19 6.29
CA PRO A 61 -11.13 17.80 6.87
C PRO A 61 -10.91 18.16 8.35
N PRO A 62 -11.56 19.18 8.91
CA PRO A 62 -11.40 19.55 10.31
C PRO A 62 -11.60 18.39 11.30
N SER A 63 -12.48 17.45 11.00
CA SER A 63 -12.75 16.24 11.81
C SER A 63 -11.59 15.24 11.86
N GLU A 64 -10.66 15.29 10.90
CA GLU A 64 -9.50 14.40 10.80
C GLU A 64 -8.19 15.08 11.22
N ARG A 65 -8.23 16.38 11.53
CA ARG A 65 -7.05 17.10 12.02
C ARG A 65 -6.86 16.82 13.50
N PRO A 66 -5.60 16.76 13.99
CA PRO A 66 -5.34 16.65 15.42
C PRO A 66 -6.07 17.75 16.20
N ASP A 67 -6.84 17.37 17.22
CA ASP A 67 -7.44 18.33 18.14
C ASP A 67 -6.33 18.96 18.99
N GLN A 68 -6.11 20.27 18.80
CA GLN A 68 -5.09 21.03 19.52
C GLN A 68 -5.30 20.99 21.05
N THR A 69 -6.51 20.72 21.53
CA THR A 69 -6.80 20.63 22.98
C THR A 69 -6.19 19.38 23.63
N ILE A 70 -5.89 18.34 22.85
CA ILE A 70 -5.21 17.12 23.31
C ILE A 70 -3.71 17.36 23.50
N ILE A 71 -3.12 18.28 22.72
CA ILE A 71 -1.67 18.54 22.72
C ILE A 71 -1.27 19.58 23.78
N ILE A 72 -2.12 20.59 24.05
CA ILE A 72 -1.78 21.72 24.94
C ILE A 72 -1.89 21.34 26.43
N ASN A 73 -2.73 20.37 26.78
CA ASN A 73 -2.84 19.87 28.14
C ASN A 73 -1.77 18.79 28.40
N HIS A 74 -0.57 19.23 28.78
CA HIS A 74 0.54 18.37 29.27
C HIS A 74 0.21 17.73 30.64
N GLN A 75 -0.91 17.02 30.70
CA GLN A 75 -1.31 16.04 31.69
C GLN A 75 -1.91 14.87 30.89
N PRO A 76 -1.22 13.74 30.74
CA PRO A 76 -1.84 12.54 30.20
C PRO A 76 -2.87 12.05 31.24
N LYS A 77 -4.10 12.58 31.16
CA LYS A 77 -5.28 12.05 31.87
C LYS A 77 -5.94 10.90 31.11
N THR A 78 -5.26 10.36 30.11
CA THR A 78 -5.33 8.96 29.73
C THR A 78 -4.01 8.36 30.16
N ALA A 79 -4.02 7.25 30.92
CA ALA A 79 -2.80 6.50 31.23
C ALA A 79 -1.98 6.40 29.94
N ALA A 80 -0.71 6.82 29.96
CA ALA A 80 0.15 6.79 28.77
C ALA A 80 -0.05 5.44 28.09
N ILE A 81 -0.71 5.44 26.92
CA ILE A 81 -1.07 4.22 26.22
C ILE A 81 0.25 3.60 25.79
N ASN A 82 0.72 2.63 26.57
CA ASN A 82 1.98 1.98 26.33
C ASN A 82 1.73 0.84 25.34
N ILE A 83 2.07 1.07 24.07
CA ILE A 83 1.94 0.06 23.02
C ILE A 83 2.73 -1.19 23.43
N PRO A 84 2.11 -2.39 23.46
CA PRO A 84 2.79 -3.60 23.90
C PRO A 84 4.06 -3.87 23.10
N VAL A 85 5.08 -4.40 23.78
CA VAL A 85 6.35 -4.85 23.19
C VAL A 85 6.45 -6.35 23.37
N VAL A 86 6.65 -7.07 22.26
CA VAL A 86 6.76 -8.53 22.21
C VAL A 86 8.20 -8.95 21.88
N ASP A 87 8.80 -9.78 22.72
CA ASP A 87 10.08 -10.43 22.45
C ASP A 87 9.87 -11.72 21.66
N LEU A 88 10.23 -11.70 20.37
CA LEU A 88 10.04 -12.86 19.50
C LEU A 88 10.96 -14.04 19.86
N ASN A 89 12.16 -13.78 20.38
CA ASN A 89 13.07 -14.85 20.79
C ASN A 89 12.52 -15.59 22.02
N SER A 90 12.00 -14.85 23.00
CA SER A 90 11.29 -15.40 24.17
C SER A 90 10.05 -16.19 23.74
N LEU A 91 9.26 -15.65 22.81
CA LEU A 91 8.08 -16.32 22.26
C LEU A 91 8.44 -17.66 21.60
N PHE A 92 9.45 -17.68 20.72
CA PHE A 92 9.89 -18.90 20.02
C PHE A 92 10.58 -19.91 20.95
N SER A 93 11.08 -19.46 22.10
CA SER A 93 11.58 -20.33 23.17
C SER A 93 10.45 -21.01 23.97
N GLY A 94 9.19 -20.76 23.63
CA GLY A 94 8.03 -21.40 24.26
C GLY A 94 7.47 -20.64 25.47
N ASN A 95 7.87 -19.38 25.69
CA ASN A 95 7.37 -18.58 26.80
C ASN A 95 5.85 -18.35 26.69
N LYS A 96 5.10 -18.82 27.70
CA LYS A 96 3.64 -18.69 27.75
C LYS A 96 3.18 -17.26 28.04
N GLU A 97 3.90 -16.53 28.88
CA GLU A 97 3.57 -15.13 29.21
C GLU A 97 3.72 -14.24 27.99
N GLU A 98 4.80 -14.46 27.21
CA GLU A 98 5.04 -13.70 25.98
C GLU A 98 3.97 -13.99 24.91
N ARG A 99 3.52 -15.25 24.82
CA ARG A 99 2.41 -15.66 23.96
C ARG A 99 1.11 -14.98 24.36
N GLU A 100 0.81 -14.93 25.66
CA GLU A 100 -0.39 -14.24 26.15
C GLU A 100 -0.31 -12.74 25.88
N ARG A 101 0.85 -12.11 26.11
CA ARG A 101 1.08 -10.70 25.80
C ARG A 101 0.82 -10.39 24.33
N MET A 102 1.34 -11.21 23.41
CA MET A 102 1.06 -11.04 21.98
C MET A 102 -0.44 -11.20 21.69
N SER A 103 -1.09 -12.20 22.29
CA SER A 103 -2.52 -12.46 22.09
C SER A 103 -3.39 -11.32 22.61
N GLU A 104 -3.05 -10.74 23.77
CA GLU A 104 -3.71 -9.58 24.35
C GLU A 104 -3.48 -8.34 23.51
N ALA A 105 -2.25 -8.09 23.05
CA ALA A 105 -1.95 -6.98 22.16
C ALA A 105 -2.78 -7.02 20.87
N CYS A 106 -2.97 -8.21 20.27
CA CYS A 106 -3.84 -8.38 19.12
C CYS A 106 -5.31 -8.06 19.41
N ARG A 107 -5.83 -8.45 20.59
CA ARG A 107 -7.26 -8.25 20.95
C ARG A 107 -7.56 -6.81 21.36
N GLU A 108 -6.71 -6.23 22.21
CA GLU A 108 -6.99 -4.95 22.85
C GLU A 108 -6.48 -3.76 22.01
N PHE A 109 -5.39 -3.94 21.26
CA PHE A 109 -4.76 -2.85 20.50
C PHE A 109 -4.82 -3.06 18.98
N GLY A 110 -4.76 -4.32 18.52
CA GLY A 110 -4.56 -4.62 17.09
C GLY A 110 -3.15 -4.24 16.57
N PHE A 111 -2.23 -3.84 17.46
CA PHE A 111 -0.89 -3.39 17.13
C PHE A 111 0.08 -3.61 18.30
N PHE A 112 1.34 -3.94 17.99
CA PHE A 112 2.42 -4.09 18.97
C PHE A 112 3.79 -3.89 18.29
N GLN A 113 4.80 -3.63 19.10
CA GLN A 113 6.20 -3.60 18.67
C GLN A 113 6.84 -4.96 18.89
N VAL A 114 7.82 -5.32 18.06
CA VAL A 114 8.61 -6.54 18.21
C VAL A 114 10.08 -6.22 18.47
N ILE A 115 10.69 -6.97 19.38
CA ILE A 115 12.14 -6.97 19.63
C ILE A 115 12.69 -8.38 19.47
N ASN A 116 14.02 -8.50 19.34
CA ASN A 116 14.70 -9.80 19.19
C ASN A 116 14.11 -10.64 18.04
N HIS A 117 13.72 -9.98 16.94
CA HIS A 117 13.03 -10.56 15.79
C HIS A 117 13.93 -11.32 14.81
N GLY A 118 15.23 -11.46 15.11
CA GLY A 118 16.18 -12.24 14.30
C GLY A 118 16.69 -11.57 13.02
N VAL A 119 16.05 -10.49 12.56
CA VAL A 119 16.56 -9.68 11.44
C VAL A 119 17.79 -8.89 11.87
N ARG A 120 18.89 -9.06 11.13
CA ARG A 120 20.16 -8.39 11.41
C ARG A 120 20.03 -6.86 11.30
N PRO A 121 20.51 -6.07 12.28
CA PRO A 121 20.46 -4.60 12.23
C PRO A 121 21.09 -3.99 10.97
N GLU A 122 22.18 -4.58 10.48
CA GLU A 122 22.91 -4.10 9.29
C GLU A 122 22.05 -4.20 8.03
N LEU A 123 21.18 -5.21 7.96
CA LEU A 123 20.27 -5.37 6.84
C LEU A 123 19.15 -4.33 6.87
N MET A 124 18.61 -4.04 8.05
CA MET A 124 17.60 -2.99 8.20
C MET A 124 18.20 -1.62 7.81
N GLU A 125 19.44 -1.32 8.21
CA GLU A 125 20.09 -0.09 7.81
C GLU A 125 20.37 -0.04 6.31
N ALA A 126 20.88 -1.13 5.72
CA ALA A 126 21.11 -1.20 4.28
C ALA A 126 19.82 -1.02 3.46
N ALA A 127 18.68 -1.50 3.97
CA ALA A 127 17.37 -1.28 3.34
C ALA A 127 16.90 0.17 3.46
N ARG A 128 17.01 0.78 4.65
CA ARG A 128 16.69 2.20 4.84
C ARG A 128 17.53 3.07 3.92
N GLU A 129 18.83 2.82 3.86
CA GLU A 129 19.75 3.61 3.07
C GLU A 129 19.49 3.46 1.57
N ALA A 130 19.20 2.24 1.09
CA ALA A 130 18.85 2.03 -0.32
C ALA A 130 17.60 2.82 -0.73
N TRP A 131 16.57 2.87 0.12
CA TRP A 131 15.38 3.66 -0.16
C TRP A 131 15.62 5.16 -0.04
N ARG A 132 16.33 5.63 1.00
CA ARG A 132 16.73 7.05 1.10
C ARG A 132 17.49 7.49 -0.15
N SER A 133 18.47 6.69 -0.57
CA SER A 133 19.22 6.91 -1.80
C SER A 133 18.31 6.96 -3.02
N PHE A 134 17.35 6.03 -3.17
CA PHE A 134 16.37 6.05 -4.27
C PHE A 134 15.59 7.38 -4.31
N PHE A 135 15.01 7.82 -3.19
CA PHE A 135 14.23 9.07 -3.15
C PHE A 135 15.09 10.33 -3.38
N ASN A 136 16.40 10.26 -3.17
CA ASN A 136 17.35 11.33 -3.49
C ASN A 136 17.75 11.39 -4.98
N PHE A 137 17.40 10.40 -5.81
CA PHE A 137 17.61 10.51 -7.25
C PHE A 137 16.71 11.59 -7.88
N PRO A 138 17.12 12.16 -9.04
CA PRO A 138 16.28 13.07 -9.81
C PRO A 138 14.90 12.47 -10.10
N VAL A 139 13.87 13.32 -10.11
CA VAL A 139 12.48 12.88 -10.29
C VAL A 139 12.31 12.08 -11.58
N GLU A 140 12.98 12.48 -12.66
CA GLU A 140 12.93 11.82 -13.97
C GLU A 140 13.41 10.36 -13.90
N ALA A 141 14.43 10.08 -13.08
CA ALA A 141 14.94 8.73 -12.89
C ALA A 141 13.97 7.85 -12.08
N LYS A 142 13.23 8.46 -11.14
CA LYS A 142 12.21 7.78 -10.33
C LYS A 142 10.91 7.55 -11.12
N GLU A 143 10.57 8.47 -12.02
CA GLU A 143 9.34 8.43 -12.84
C GLU A 143 9.26 7.21 -13.77
N VAL A 144 10.42 6.63 -14.14
CA VAL A 144 10.48 5.38 -14.93
C VAL A 144 9.71 4.24 -14.23
N TYR A 145 9.66 4.27 -12.91
CA TYR A 145 9.00 3.24 -12.11
C TYR A 145 7.60 3.63 -11.65
N SER A 146 7.02 4.71 -12.19
CA SER A 146 5.75 5.23 -11.71
C SER A 146 4.60 4.23 -11.86
N ASN A 147 3.70 4.30 -10.90
CA ASN A 147 2.43 3.59 -10.99
C ASN A 147 1.46 4.29 -11.96
N SER A 148 0.29 3.69 -12.19
CA SER A 148 -0.71 4.19 -13.14
C SER A 148 -2.12 4.03 -12.57
N PRO A 149 -3.16 4.62 -13.18
CA PRO A 149 -4.53 4.40 -12.71
C PRO A 149 -4.95 2.92 -12.65
N SER A 150 -4.32 2.10 -13.50
CA SER A 150 -4.55 0.65 -13.61
C SER A 150 -3.75 -0.20 -12.63
N THR A 151 -2.72 0.33 -11.95
CA THR A 151 -1.94 -0.41 -10.95
C THR A 151 -1.34 0.51 -9.90
N TYR A 152 -1.42 0.11 -8.63
CA TYR A 152 -0.76 0.82 -7.53
C TYR A 152 0.74 0.54 -7.45
N GLU A 153 1.24 -0.51 -8.11
CA GLU A 153 2.64 -0.93 -8.04
C GLU A 153 3.57 0.11 -8.71
N GLY A 154 4.65 0.44 -8.01
CA GLY A 154 5.65 1.42 -8.44
C GLY A 154 5.68 2.68 -7.58
N TYR A 155 6.37 3.70 -8.10
CA TYR A 155 6.56 5.01 -7.48
C TYR A 155 5.29 5.87 -7.63
N GLY A 156 4.72 6.31 -6.51
CA GLY A 156 3.44 7.01 -6.46
C GLY A 156 3.44 8.22 -5.53
N SER A 157 2.43 9.06 -5.68
CA SER A 157 2.18 10.25 -4.82
C SER A 157 0.68 10.47 -4.55
N ARG A 158 -0.14 9.51 -4.98
CA ARG A 158 -1.60 9.54 -4.84
C ARG A 158 -2.12 8.13 -4.76
N LEU A 159 -3.03 7.86 -3.83
CA LEU A 159 -3.81 6.64 -3.80
C LEU A 159 -5.21 6.92 -4.35
N GLY A 160 -5.75 5.95 -5.10
CA GLY A 160 -7.06 6.06 -5.73
C GLY A 160 -7.08 6.90 -7.02
N VAL A 161 -8.20 6.76 -7.73
CA VAL A 161 -8.43 7.36 -9.07
C VAL A 161 -9.62 8.33 -9.08
N GLU A 162 -10.11 8.71 -7.91
CA GLU A 162 -11.23 9.63 -7.76
C GLU A 162 -10.77 11.07 -7.93
N LYS A 163 -11.41 11.84 -8.81
CA LYS A 163 -11.11 13.25 -9.02
C LYS A 163 -11.45 14.07 -7.76
N GLY A 164 -10.56 14.98 -7.36
CA GLY A 164 -10.79 15.85 -6.19
C GLY A 164 -10.59 15.16 -4.84
N ALA A 165 -9.98 13.97 -4.82
CA ALA A 165 -9.64 13.28 -3.58
C ALA A 165 -8.70 14.13 -2.70
N ILE A 166 -8.89 14.03 -1.39
CA ILE A 166 -7.96 14.56 -0.40
C ILE A 166 -6.75 13.63 -0.36
N LEU A 167 -5.57 14.18 -0.65
CA LEU A 167 -4.33 13.44 -0.80
C LEU A 167 -3.52 13.44 0.50
N ASP A 168 -2.70 12.42 0.66
CA ASP A 168 -1.70 12.36 1.72
C ASP A 168 -0.46 13.16 1.32
N TRP A 169 0.20 13.77 2.30
CA TRP A 169 1.46 14.48 2.10
C TRP A 169 2.63 13.49 2.09
N ASN A 170 2.65 12.59 1.12
CA ASN A 170 3.74 11.63 0.93
C ASN A 170 3.93 11.22 -0.53
N ASP A 171 5.17 10.87 -0.84
CA ASP A 171 5.48 9.98 -1.94
C ASP A 171 5.69 8.56 -1.39
N TYR A 172 5.40 7.54 -2.20
CA TYR A 172 5.51 6.14 -1.79
C TYR A 172 6.05 5.26 -2.92
N TYR A 173 6.40 4.03 -2.56
CA TYR A 173 6.73 2.99 -3.51
C TYR A 173 6.08 1.68 -3.07
N PHE A 174 5.28 1.06 -3.95
CA PHE A 174 4.72 -0.27 -3.70
C PHE A 174 5.31 -1.33 -4.63
N LEU A 175 5.54 -2.52 -4.07
CA LEU A 175 6.12 -3.66 -4.78
C LEU A 175 5.40 -4.94 -4.41
N HIS A 176 5.15 -5.79 -5.39
CA HIS A 176 4.83 -7.19 -5.11
C HIS A 176 6.11 -7.96 -4.80
N TYR A 177 6.26 -8.39 -3.54
CA TYR A 177 7.36 -9.25 -3.11
C TYR A 177 7.07 -10.73 -3.39
N LEU A 178 5.93 -11.20 -2.90
CA LEU A 178 5.44 -12.57 -3.07
C LEU A 178 3.93 -12.56 -3.35
N PRO A 179 3.41 -13.59 -4.04
CA PRO A 179 4.15 -14.67 -4.70
C PRO A 179 4.97 -14.18 -5.90
N LEU A 180 6.03 -14.93 -6.29
CA LEU A 180 6.97 -14.52 -7.35
C LEU A 180 6.29 -14.27 -8.71
N VAL A 181 5.14 -14.91 -8.98
CA VAL A 181 4.36 -14.71 -10.20
C VAL A 181 3.82 -13.28 -10.35
N LEU A 182 3.64 -12.55 -9.24
CA LEU A 182 3.20 -11.15 -9.25
C LEU A 182 4.37 -10.17 -9.34
N LYS A 183 5.61 -10.65 -9.28
CA LYS A 183 6.79 -9.79 -9.23
C LYS A 183 7.12 -9.24 -10.63
N ASP A 184 6.76 -7.99 -10.90
CA ASP A 184 7.14 -7.31 -12.14
C ASP A 184 8.51 -6.62 -12.02
N LEU A 185 9.56 -7.22 -12.59
CA LEU A 185 10.91 -6.64 -12.55
C LEU A 185 11.06 -5.29 -13.24
N ASN A 186 10.09 -4.87 -14.07
CA ASN A 186 10.07 -3.53 -14.65
C ASN A 186 9.63 -2.48 -13.62
N LYS A 187 8.79 -2.88 -12.66
CA LYS A 187 8.36 -2.04 -11.53
C LYS A 187 9.32 -2.09 -10.35
N TRP A 188 10.26 -3.03 -10.32
CA TRP A 188 11.29 -3.08 -9.29
C TRP A 188 12.41 -2.08 -9.57
N PRO A 189 12.80 -1.21 -8.62
CA PRO A 189 13.83 -0.22 -8.89
C PRO A 189 15.17 -0.92 -9.13
N SER A 190 15.95 -0.42 -10.09
CA SER A 190 17.33 -0.89 -10.33
C SER A 190 18.38 0.11 -9.85
N ILE A 191 17.93 1.27 -9.34
CA ILE A 191 18.73 2.33 -8.77
C ILE A 191 18.30 2.55 -7.31
N PRO A 192 19.24 2.80 -6.38
CA PRO A 192 20.66 2.48 -6.51
C PRO A 192 20.87 0.97 -6.79
N SER A 193 22.01 0.59 -7.38
CA SER A 193 22.24 -0.79 -7.87
C SER A 193 22.08 -1.88 -6.81
N ASN A 194 22.24 -1.54 -5.54
CA ASN A 194 22.08 -2.45 -4.39
C ASN A 194 20.63 -2.59 -3.90
N ILE A 195 19.66 -1.77 -4.37
CA ILE A 195 18.31 -1.74 -3.80
C ILE A 195 17.61 -3.09 -3.84
N ARG A 196 17.71 -3.81 -4.97
CA ARG A 196 17.09 -5.13 -5.12
C ARG A 196 17.69 -6.18 -4.18
N TYR A 197 18.99 -6.06 -3.90
CA TYR A 197 19.69 -6.95 -2.98
C TYR A 197 19.28 -6.66 -1.54
N SER A 198 19.25 -5.38 -1.14
CA SER A 198 18.83 -4.96 0.20
C SER A 198 17.40 -5.42 0.53
N LEU A 199 16.52 -5.48 -0.47
CA LEU A 199 15.12 -5.92 -0.30
C LEU A 199 14.95 -7.44 -0.19
N ARG A 200 15.89 -8.25 -0.68
CA ARG A 200 15.74 -9.70 -0.78
C ARG A 200 15.78 -10.43 0.56
N PHE A 201 16.31 -9.79 1.60
CA PHE A 201 16.57 -10.46 2.89
C PHE A 201 15.70 -9.94 4.04
N LEU A 202 14.81 -8.97 3.78
CA LEU A 202 14.04 -8.30 4.82
C LEU A 202 12.89 -9.15 5.41
N ILE A 203 12.68 -10.37 4.91
CA ILE A 203 11.58 -11.25 5.30
C ILE A 203 12.10 -12.68 5.40
#